data_AF-A0A8T0ZMX9-F1
#
_entry.id   AF-A0A8T0ZMX9-F1
#
_cell.length_a   1.000
_cell.length_b   1.000
_cell.length_c   1.000
_cell.angle_alpha   90.00
_cell.angle_beta   90.00
_cell.angle_gamma   90.00
#
_symmetry.space_group_name_H-M   'P 1'
#
loop_
_entity.id
_entity.type
_entity.pdbx_description
1 polymer ?
#
loop_
_entity_poly.entity_id
_entity_poly.type
_entity_poly.pdbx_seq_one_letter_code
_entity_poly.pdbx_strand_id
1 'polypeptide(L)'
;MRELTASLMGNPLHEHIKVAVFMDGLRVGPARTQLFRVQASTLEEAIQVALQEEYSHRQARTPASAWPGGSTPSANRADPSGPVPWNSGSPSSKTSAATAAKA
;
A
#
# COMPACT_ATOMS: atom_id res chain seq x y z
N MET A 1 5.71 32.01 40.49
CA MET A 1 5.48 32.19 39.04
C MET A 1 6.57 31.63 38.13
N ARG A 2 7.72 31.11 38.62
CA ARG A 2 8.74 30.48 37.75
C ARG A 2 8.58 28.95 37.59
N GLU A 3 7.95 28.28 38.56
CA GLU A 3 7.76 26.82 38.53
C GLU A 3 6.76 26.34 37.47
N LEU A 4 5.69 27.10 37.21
CA LEU A 4 4.70 26.75 36.18
C LEU A 4 5.31 26.74 34.78
N THR A 5 6.15 27.74 34.47
CA THR A 5 6.83 27.85 33.16
C THR A 5 7.91 26.79 32.98
N ALA A 6 8.63 26.44 34.06
CA ALA A 6 9.63 25.37 34.04
C ALA A 6 9.00 23.97 33.93
N SER A 7 7.83 23.74 34.53
CA SER A 7 7.10 22.47 34.40
C SER A 7 6.48 22.29 33.00
N LEU A 8 6.05 23.39 32.37
CA LEU A 8 5.61 23.38 30.97
C LEU A 8 6.78 23.16 29.98
N MET A 9 7.93 23.80 30.20
CA MET A 9 9.13 23.57 29.35
C MET A 9 9.84 22.24 29.64
N GLY A 10 9.75 21.74 30.88
CA GLY A 10 10.45 20.54 31.34
C GLY A 10 9.67 19.23 31.14
N ASN A 11 8.37 19.31 30.82
CA ASN A 11 7.56 18.14 30.53
C ASN A 11 7.27 18.08 29.03
N PRO A 12 8.14 17.44 28.22
CA PRO A 12 7.88 17.28 26.80
C PRO A 12 6.56 16.52 26.62
N LEU A 13 5.72 16.99 25.69
CA LEU A 13 4.46 16.32 25.35
C LEU A 13 4.71 14.83 25.13
N HIS A 14 3.85 13.98 25.70
CA HIS A 14 3.98 12.55 25.53
C HIS A 14 3.90 12.18 24.04
N GLU A 15 4.71 11.21 23.60
CA GLU A 15 4.83 10.80 22.19
C GLU A 15 3.49 10.52 21.51
N HIS A 16 2.55 9.82 22.16
CA HIS A 16 1.22 9.58 21.60
C HIS A 16 0.44 10.87 21.31
N ILE A 17 0.64 11.93 22.09
CA ILE A 17 0.02 13.24 21.84
C ILE A 17 0.67 13.88 20.61
N LYS A 18 2.00 13.83 20.51
CA LYS A 18 2.73 14.36 19.35
C LYS A 18 2.30 13.64 18.06
N VAL A 19 2.22 12.32 18.09
CA VAL A 19 1.75 11.51 16.95
C VAL A 19 0.31 11.83 16.59
N ALA A 20 -0.58 11.98 17.58
CA ALA A 20 -1.98 12.32 17.33
C ALA A 20 -2.13 13.71 16.68
N VAL A 21 -1.40 14.71 17.17
CA VAL A 21 -1.39 16.07 16.59
C VAL A 21 -0.80 16.05 15.18
N PHE A 22 0.28 15.29 14.97
CA PHE A 22 0.86 15.11 13.64
C PHE A 22 -0.14 14.48 12.67
N MET A 23 -0.79 13.39 13.08
CA MET A 23 -1.80 12.69 12.28
C MET A 23 -3.01 13.58 11.97
N ASP A 24 -3.43 14.43 12.91
CA ASP A 24 -4.52 15.38 12.67
C ASP A 24 -4.14 16.50 11.68
N GLY A 25 -2.89 16.94 11.73
CA GLY A 25 -2.32 17.90 10.78
C GLY A 25 -2.17 17.37 9.35
N LEU A 26 -2.25 16.05 9.14
CA LEU A 26 -2.23 15.47 7.80
C LEU A 26 -3.60 15.58 7.12
N ARG A 27 -3.55 15.91 5.82
CA ARG A 27 -4.72 15.83 4.94
C ARG A 27 -5.26 14.39 4.93
N VAL A 28 -6.57 14.24 4.83
CA VAL A 28 -7.20 12.92 4.65
C VAL A 28 -6.69 12.32 3.34
N GLY A 29 -6.03 11.16 3.44
CA GLY A 29 -5.31 10.56 2.31
C GLY A 29 -4.45 9.37 2.73
N PRO A 30 -3.65 8.82 1.80
CA PRO A 30 -2.88 7.58 1.99
C PRO A 30 -1.97 7.62 3.22
N ALA A 31 -1.20 8.69 3.41
CA ALA A 31 -0.32 8.84 4.57
C ALA A 31 -1.07 8.80 5.91
N ARG A 32 -2.19 9.53 6.05
CA ARG A 32 -3.02 9.49 7.26
C ARG A 32 -3.64 8.11 7.49
N THR A 33 -4.09 7.44 6.43
CA THR A 33 -4.63 6.08 6.50
C THR A 33 -3.57 5.06 6.92
N GLN A 34 -2.33 5.16 6.41
CA GLN A 34 -1.26 4.26 6.83
C GLN A 34 -0.87 4.43 8.29
N LEU A 35 -0.81 5.67 8.79
CA LEU A 35 -0.52 5.89 10.20
C LEU A 35 -1.55 5.26 11.12
N PHE A 36 -2.83 5.28 10.73
CA PHE A 36 -3.88 4.60 11.48
C PHE A 36 -3.70 3.08 11.48
N ARG A 37 -3.16 2.50 10.40
CA ARG A 37 -2.89 1.05 10.27
C ARG A 37 -1.64 0.63 11.03
N VAL A 38 -0.56 1.40 10.93
CA VAL A 38 0.75 1.08 11.52
C VAL A 38 0.77 1.39 13.02
N GLN A 39 -0.02 2.37 13.49
CA GLN A 39 -0.06 2.81 14.88
C GLN A 39 1.34 3.15 15.42
N ALA A 40 1.99 4.11 14.77
CA ALA A 40 3.33 4.57 15.14
C ALA A 40 3.40 4.98 16.63
N SER A 41 4.47 4.57 17.31
CA SER A 41 4.63 4.76 18.75
C SER A 41 5.34 6.08 19.10
N THR A 42 6.07 6.63 18.12
CA THR A 42 6.85 7.87 18.22
C THR A 42 6.56 8.80 17.06
N LEU A 43 6.84 10.09 17.26
CA LEU A 43 6.68 11.09 16.20
C LEU A 43 7.58 10.80 15.00
N GLU A 44 8.82 10.38 15.23
CA GLU A 44 9.80 10.09 14.18
C GLU A 44 9.34 8.95 13.26
N GLU A 45 8.82 7.86 13.84
CA GLU A 45 8.22 6.75 13.08
C GLU A 45 7.04 7.25 12.24
N ALA A 46 6.18 8.09 12.82
CA ALA A 46 5.03 8.63 12.11
C ALA A 46 5.44 9.49 10.90
N ILE A 47 6.50 10.30 11.06
CA ILE A 47 7.05 11.11 9.97
C ILE A 47 7.62 10.20 8.86
N GLN A 48 8.39 9.19 9.22
CA GLN A 48 8.96 8.25 8.25
C GLN A 48 7.89 7.53 7.44
N VAL A 49 6.85 7.02 8.10
CA VAL A 49 5.72 6.33 7.45
C VAL A 49 4.96 7.29 6.52
N ALA A 50 4.67 8.51 6.98
CA ALA A 50 3.95 9.49 6.17
C ALA A 50 4.73 9.87 4.89
N LEU A 51 6.04 10.09 5.01
CA LEU A 51 6.90 10.40 3.87
C LEU A 51 7.01 9.22 2.89
N GLN A 52 7.20 8.02 3.41
CA GLN A 52 7.33 6.82 2.58
C GLN A 52 6.02 6.52 1.83
N GLU A 53 4.87 6.64 2.50
CA GLU A 53 3.58 6.40 1.86
C GLU A 53 3.26 7.48 0.83
N GLU A 54 3.52 8.76 1.12
CA GLU A 54 3.29 9.83 0.16
C GLU A 54 4.17 9.65 -1.09
N TYR A 55 5.42 9.24 -0.90
CA TYR A 55 6.31 8.89 -2.01
C TYR A 55 5.76 7.71 -2.83
N SER A 56 5.41 6.61 -2.17
CA SER A 56 4.85 5.42 -2.82
C SER A 56 3.56 5.75 -3.58
N HIS A 57 2.66 6.53 -2.97
CA HIS A 57 1.42 6.96 -3.59
C HIS A 57 1.66 7.78 -4.85
N ARG A 58 2.61 8.73 -4.81
CA ARG A 58 2.97 9.54 -5.98
C ARG A 58 3.61 8.69 -7.08
N GLN A 59 4.43 7.70 -6.73
CA GLN A 59 5.01 6.76 -7.70
C GLN A 59 3.95 5.87 -8.36
N ALA A 60 3.03 5.33 -7.58
CA ALA A 60 1.94 4.49 -8.08
C ALA A 60 0.96 5.27 -8.97
N ARG A 61 0.87 6.60 -8.79
CA ARG A 61 0.02 7.49 -9.59
C ARG A 61 0.61 7.82 -10.96
N THR A 62 1.77 7.27 -11.32
CA THR A 62 2.28 7.35 -12.70
C THR A 62 1.23 6.69 -13.62
N PRO A 63 0.60 7.43 -14.55
CA PRO A 63 -0.28 6.81 -15.52
C PRO A 63 0.53 5.75 -16.27
N ALA A 64 -0.02 4.55 -16.39
CA ALA A 64 0.58 3.42 -17.09
C ALA A 64 0.69 3.64 -18.61
N SER A 65 1.06 4.83 -19.08
CA SER A 65 1.36 5.12 -20.48
C SER A 65 2.83 4.97 -20.83
N ALA A 66 3.72 4.72 -19.85
CA ALA A 66 5.16 4.60 -20.06
C ALA A 66 5.72 3.23 -19.64
N TRP A 67 4.95 2.15 -19.86
CA TRP A 67 5.54 0.84 -20.05
C TRP A 67 5.90 0.69 -21.54
N PRO A 68 7.16 0.90 -21.97
CA PRO A 68 7.62 0.50 -23.30
C PRO A 68 7.71 -1.04 -23.33
N GLY A 69 6.55 -1.68 -23.46
CA GLY A 69 6.44 -3.13 -23.43
C GLY A 69 5.01 -3.65 -23.60
N GLY A 70 4.00 -2.81 -23.38
CA GLY A 70 2.61 -3.14 -23.70
C GLY A 70 2.16 -2.42 -24.95
N SER A 71 2.27 -3.06 -26.12
CA SER A 71 1.53 -2.64 -27.30
C SER A 71 0.04 -2.56 -26.93
N THR A 72 -0.54 -1.37 -26.92
CA THR A 72 -2.00 -1.21 -26.91
C THR A 72 -2.48 -1.40 -28.35
N PRO A 73 -3.23 -2.47 -28.69
CA PRO A 73 -4.01 -2.44 -29.90
C PRO A 73 -5.16 -1.46 -29.67
N SER A 74 -5.22 -0.45 -30.52
CA SER A 74 -6.30 0.52 -30.67
C SER A 74 -7.67 -0.05 -30.27
N ALA A 75 -8.19 0.38 -29.12
CA ALA A 75 -9.53 0.06 -28.66
C ALA A 75 -10.55 0.94 -29.38
N ASN A 76 -10.75 0.66 -30.66
CA ASN A 76 -11.97 1.01 -31.38
C ASN A 76 -12.65 -0.28 -31.89
N ARG A 77 -12.85 -1.23 -30.97
CA ARG A 77 -13.78 -2.34 -31.17
C ARG A 77 -14.37 -2.72 -29.82
N ALA A 78 -15.69 -2.65 -29.77
CA ALA A 78 -16.54 -2.83 -28.61
C ALA A 78 -16.20 -4.10 -27.78
N ASP A 79 -16.32 -3.92 -26.46
CA ASP A 79 -16.21 -4.88 -25.35
C ASP A 79 -16.80 -6.27 -25.61
N PRO A 80 -16.18 -7.33 -25.02
CA PRO A 80 -16.79 -7.90 -23.81
C PRO A 80 -15.78 -8.36 -22.73
N SER A 81 -14.51 -7.95 -22.81
CA SER A 81 -13.41 -8.56 -22.06
C SER A 81 -12.87 -7.67 -20.95
N GLY A 82 -13.73 -7.35 -19.98
CA GLY A 82 -13.32 -6.84 -18.67
C GLY A 82 -12.44 -7.85 -17.90
N PRO A 83 -11.77 -7.43 -16.81
CA PRO A 83 -10.77 -8.24 -16.11
C PRO A 83 -11.34 -9.57 -15.59
N VAL A 84 -10.65 -10.66 -15.90
CA VAL A 84 -11.11 -12.04 -15.62
C VAL A 84 -10.89 -12.40 -14.14
N PRO A 85 -11.89 -12.96 -13.42
CA PRO A 85 -11.74 -13.32 -12.01
C PRO A 85 -10.75 -14.48 -11.80
N TRP A 86 -10.04 -14.45 -10.69
CA TRP A 86 -9.12 -15.49 -10.22
C TRP A 86 -9.87 -16.82 -10.00
N ASN A 87 -9.54 -17.87 -10.76
CA ASN A 87 -10.12 -19.20 -10.59
C ASN A 87 -9.39 -19.98 -9.48
N SER A 88 -10.05 -20.15 -8.34
CA SER A 88 -9.65 -21.03 -7.24
C SER A 88 -10.00 -22.50 -7.52
N GLY A 89 -9.03 -23.31 -7.98
CA GLY A 89 -8.82 -24.71 -7.57
C GLY A 89 -9.47 -25.89 -8.33
N SER A 90 -8.59 -26.78 -8.86
CA SER A 90 -8.63 -28.27 -8.90
C SER A 90 -9.64 -29.02 -9.83
N PRO A 91 -9.48 -30.33 -10.20
CA PRO A 91 -8.49 -31.36 -9.81
C PRO A 91 -7.82 -32.19 -10.96
N SER A 92 -6.73 -32.90 -10.61
CA SER A 92 -6.22 -34.21 -11.09
C SER A 92 -6.57 -34.72 -12.51
N SER A 93 -5.53 -35.02 -13.31
CA SER A 93 -5.62 -36.05 -14.36
C SER A 93 -4.52 -37.10 -14.20
N LYS A 94 -4.90 -38.25 -13.64
CA LYS A 94 -4.27 -39.55 -13.96
C LYS A 94 -4.64 -39.88 -15.41
N THR A 95 -3.64 -40.16 -16.25
CA THR A 95 -3.85 -40.91 -17.50
C THR A 95 -2.83 -42.04 -17.58
N SER A 96 -3.33 -43.24 -17.33
CA SER A 96 -2.70 -44.50 -17.72
C SER A 96 -2.87 -44.68 -19.22
N ALA A 97 -1.80 -45.03 -19.93
CA ALA A 97 -1.89 -45.66 -21.23
C ALA A 97 -0.73 -46.65 -21.38
N ALA A 98 -1.08 -47.93 -21.24
CA ALA A 98 -0.25 -49.06 -21.66
C ALA A 98 -0.10 -49.04 -23.18
N THR A 99 1.11 -49.29 -23.69
CA THR A 99 1.33 -49.76 -25.06
C THR A 99 2.53 -50.70 -25.09
N ALA A 100 2.37 -51.75 -25.86
CA ALA A 100 2.99 -53.05 -25.72
C ALA A 100 4.36 -53.20 -26.40
N ALA A 101 5.07 -54.23 -25.92
CA ALA A 101 5.88 -55.21 -26.63
C ALA A 101 6.80 -54.73 -27.77
N LYS A 102 8.10 -54.90 -27.55
CA LYS A 102 9.05 -55.16 -28.63
C LYS A 102 9.88 -56.39 -28.27
N ALA A 103 9.82 -57.37 -29.16
CA ALA A 103 10.63 -58.59 -29.19
C ALA A 103 12.10 -58.27 -29.49
#